data_AF-A0A7V2TZW9-F1
#
_entry.id   AF-A0A7V2TZW9-F1
#
_cell.length_a   1.000
_cell.length_b   1.000
_cell.length_c   1.000
_cell.angle_alpha   90.00
_cell.angle_beta   90.00
_cell.angle_gamma   90.00
#
_symmetry.space_group_name_H-M   'P 1'
#
loop_
_entity.id
_entity.type
_entity.pdbx_description
1 polymer ?
#
loop_
_entity_poly.entity_id
_entity_poly.type
_entity_poly.pdbx_seq_one_letter_code
_entity_poly.pdbx_strand_id
1 'polypeptide(L)'
;MGLPLAYSFRNLWARRLTTTLTASGMALVVFVFTAVLMMAEGLKKTLVETGSPDNAVVLRKGASAEVQSAVDRTQASLLETQPEVAIGPDGRPLLAKESVVLISLPKRDNPKSISNVVVRGIGDRSLALRPGVKLIRGRMPRPGLPEVMAGQKIAERFRGGGLGETLRFGMRDWTVVGVFDAGNTGFSSEIWGDAEQLMQAFRRGVYSAVIFKFQDPSQFPLYRSRIEADPRLNLEAKRENRYYAEQSEVMAKFLSILGLSLTLIFSF
;
A
#
# COMPACT_ATOMS: atom_id res chain seq x y z
N MET A 1 -57.52 -11.39 7.97
CA MET A 1 -56.19 -11.91 8.35
C MET A 1 -55.30 -10.86 9.07
N GLY A 2 -55.84 -9.87 9.80
CA GLY A 2 -55.05 -8.82 10.48
C GLY A 2 -55.05 -8.87 12.01
N LEU A 3 -55.83 -9.78 12.61
CA LEU A 3 -55.97 -9.91 14.06
C LEU A 3 -54.70 -10.36 14.84
N PRO A 4 -53.79 -11.20 14.30
CA PRO A 4 -52.61 -11.62 15.05
C PRO A 4 -51.55 -10.51 15.25
N LEU A 5 -51.42 -9.59 14.28
CA LEU A 5 -50.40 -8.54 14.31
C LEU A 5 -50.71 -7.45 15.34
N ALA A 6 -51.99 -7.08 15.48
CA ALA A 6 -52.44 -6.08 16.45
C ALA A 6 -52.22 -6.55 17.90
N TYR A 7 -52.37 -7.86 18.16
CA TYR A 7 -52.14 -8.45 19.48
C TYR A 7 -50.65 -8.50 19.83
N SER A 8 -49.79 -8.87 18.86
CA SER A 8 -48.33 -8.85 19.02
C SER A 8 -47.79 -7.44 19.31
N PHE A 9 -48.27 -6.42 18.60
CA PHE A 9 -47.88 -5.03 18.85
C PHE A 9 -48.26 -4.55 20.25
N ARG A 10 -49.48 -4.89 20.70
CA ARG A 10 -49.97 -4.50 22.02
C ARG A 10 -49.22 -5.22 23.15
N ASN A 11 -48.78 -6.45 22.91
CA ASN A 11 -47.97 -7.22 23.86
C ASN A 11 -46.51 -6.73 23.93
N LEU A 12 -45.93 -6.30 22.80
CA LEU A 12 -44.62 -5.61 22.77
C LEU A 12 -44.67 -4.28 23.54
N TRP A 13 -45.80 -3.56 23.44
CA TRP A 13 -46.03 -2.32 24.18
C TRP A 13 -46.28 -2.54 25.69
N ALA A 14 -46.67 -3.75 26.11
CA ALA A 14 -46.79 -4.11 27.53
C ALA A 14 -45.43 -4.49 28.15
N ARG A 15 -44.51 -5.05 27.35
CA ARG A 15 -43.14 -5.45 27.76
C ARG A 15 -42.06 -4.52 27.20
N ARG A 16 -42.32 -3.22 27.22
CA ARG A 16 -41.49 -2.20 26.55
C ARG A 16 -40.01 -2.35 26.86
N LEU A 17 -39.67 -2.51 28.14
CA LEU A 17 -38.29 -2.53 28.62
C LEU A 17 -37.51 -3.74 28.12
N THR A 18 -38.11 -4.93 28.17
CA THR A 18 -37.48 -6.17 27.67
C THR A 18 -37.38 -6.16 26.15
N THR A 19 -38.41 -5.64 25.47
CA THR A 19 -38.44 -5.50 24.01
C THR A 19 -37.44 -4.47 23.50
N THR A 20 -37.28 -3.30 24.13
CA THR A 20 -36.23 -2.34 23.73
C THR A 20 -34.84 -2.90 24.01
N LEU A 21 -34.63 -3.63 25.11
CA LEU A 21 -33.33 -4.23 25.39
C LEU A 21 -32.94 -5.28 24.33
N THR A 22 -33.86 -6.16 23.94
CA THR A 22 -33.61 -7.15 22.87
C THR A 22 -33.45 -6.50 21.49
N ALA A 23 -34.32 -5.54 21.15
CA ALA A 23 -34.22 -4.82 19.88
C ALA A 23 -32.93 -4.00 19.77
N SER A 24 -32.51 -3.34 20.86
CA SER A 24 -31.26 -2.58 20.91
C SER A 24 -30.02 -3.48 20.84
N GLY A 25 -30.05 -4.65 21.48
CA GLY A 25 -29.00 -5.67 21.34
C GLY A 25 -28.84 -6.14 19.90
N MET A 26 -29.95 -6.52 19.24
CA MET A 26 -29.94 -6.90 17.83
C MET A 26 -29.47 -5.75 16.92
N ALA A 27 -29.94 -4.51 17.17
CA ALA A 27 -29.54 -3.34 16.41
C ALA A 27 -28.05 -3.04 16.56
N LEU A 28 -27.49 -3.16 17.76
CA LEU A 28 -26.06 -2.96 18.02
C LEU A 28 -25.21 -3.99 17.27
N VAL A 29 -25.63 -5.27 17.26
CA VAL A 29 -24.93 -6.33 16.53
C VAL A 29 -24.93 -6.04 15.02
N VAL A 30 -26.09 -5.71 14.45
CA VAL A 30 -26.20 -5.34 13.03
C VAL A 30 -25.33 -4.12 12.73
N PHE A 31 -25.34 -3.10 13.59
CA PHE A 31 -24.53 -1.90 13.43
C PHE A 31 -23.03 -2.22 13.40
N VAL A 32 -22.51 -2.98 14.39
CA VAL A 32 -21.09 -3.36 14.45
C VAL A 32 -20.70 -4.19 13.24
N PHE A 33 -21.54 -5.16 12.84
CA PHE A 33 -21.28 -6.00 11.68
C PHE A 33 -21.19 -5.17 10.39
N THR A 34 -22.15 -4.26 10.18
CA THR A 34 -22.17 -3.37 9.02
C THR A 34 -20.95 -2.43 9.02
N ALA A 35 -20.57 -1.89 10.18
CA ALA A 35 -19.40 -1.02 10.31
C ALA A 35 -18.08 -1.75 9.96
N VAL A 36 -17.92 -3.00 10.39
CA VAL A 36 -16.75 -3.82 10.05
C VAL A 36 -16.69 -4.12 8.55
N LEU A 37 -17.83 -4.47 7.92
CA LEU A 37 -17.91 -4.68 6.47
C LEU A 37 -17.57 -3.40 5.68
N MET A 38 -18.08 -2.26 6.12
CA MET A 38 -17.78 -0.97 5.51
C MET A 38 -16.29 -0.60 5.63
N MET A 39 -15.65 -0.88 6.77
CA MET A 39 -14.22 -0.66 6.94
C MET A 39 -13.39 -1.57 6.02
N ALA A 40 -13.75 -2.85 5.93
CA ALA A 40 -13.09 -3.80 5.03
C ALA A 40 -13.20 -3.37 3.56
N GLU A 41 -14.38 -2.92 3.12
CA GLU A 41 -14.58 -2.42 1.77
C GLU A 41 -13.86 -1.08 1.52
N GLY A 42 -13.84 -0.18 2.51
CA GLY A 42 -13.08 1.07 2.45
C GLY A 42 -11.58 0.84 2.24
N LEU A 43 -10.98 -0.07 3.02
CA LEU A 43 -9.59 -0.50 2.86
C LEU A 43 -9.34 -1.10 1.46
N LYS A 44 -10.19 -2.05 1.05
CA LYS A 44 -10.09 -2.69 -0.26
C LYS A 44 -10.14 -1.69 -1.41
N LYS A 45 -11.07 -0.72 -1.37
CA LYS A 45 -11.21 0.29 -2.41
C LYS A 45 -9.95 1.16 -2.54
N THR A 46 -9.41 1.65 -1.42
CA THR A 46 -8.18 2.48 -1.44
C THR A 46 -6.94 1.75 -1.96
N LEU A 47 -6.84 0.43 -1.70
CA LEU A 47 -5.63 -0.35 -1.98
C LEU A 47 -5.69 -1.06 -3.34
N VAL A 48 -6.87 -1.47 -3.80
CA VAL A 48 -7.05 -1.97 -5.18
C VAL A 48 -6.85 -0.84 -6.20
N GLU A 49 -7.25 0.39 -5.86
CA GLU A 49 -6.97 1.58 -6.69
C GLU A 49 -5.46 1.94 -6.72
N THR A 50 -4.63 1.37 -5.86
CA THR A 50 -3.18 1.70 -5.78
C THR A 50 -2.37 1.02 -6.89
N GLY A 51 -2.80 -0.14 -7.41
CA GLY A 51 -2.01 -0.94 -8.36
C GLY A 51 -2.58 -0.98 -9.77
N SER A 52 -1.71 -0.94 -10.78
CA SER A 52 -2.09 -1.10 -12.18
C SER A 52 -2.15 -2.58 -12.58
N PRO A 53 -3.17 -3.03 -13.34
CA PRO A 53 -3.21 -4.40 -13.87
C PRO A 53 -2.11 -4.68 -14.91
N ASP A 54 -1.55 -3.63 -15.52
CA ASP A 54 -0.51 -3.71 -16.55
C ASP A 54 0.91 -3.84 -15.96
N ASN A 55 1.07 -3.56 -14.67
CA ASN A 55 2.35 -3.58 -14.01
C ASN A 55 2.56 -4.92 -13.29
N ALA A 56 3.78 -5.44 -13.36
CA ALA A 56 4.25 -6.47 -12.44
C ALA A 56 5.08 -5.86 -11.32
N VAL A 57 4.97 -6.47 -10.15
CA VAL A 57 5.89 -6.31 -9.02
C VAL A 57 6.63 -7.63 -8.86
N VAL A 58 7.95 -7.57 -8.91
CA VAL A 58 8.84 -8.71 -8.69
C VAL A 58 9.55 -8.54 -7.35
N LEU A 59 9.40 -9.55 -6.50
CA LEU A 59 9.95 -9.61 -5.15
C LEU A 59 10.80 -10.86 -4.99
N ARG A 60 11.59 -10.92 -3.91
CA ARG A 60 12.22 -12.19 -3.48
C ARG A 60 11.13 -13.22 -3.19
N LYS A 61 11.33 -14.45 -3.64
CA LYS A 61 10.41 -15.56 -3.37
C LYS A 61 10.19 -15.72 -1.86
N GLY A 62 8.93 -15.77 -1.45
CA GLY A 62 8.52 -15.86 -0.04
C GLY A 62 8.49 -14.54 0.73
N ALA A 63 8.85 -13.41 0.09
CA ALA A 63 8.67 -12.10 0.71
C ALA A 63 7.20 -11.67 0.67
N SER A 64 6.62 -11.44 1.85
CA SER A 64 5.23 -10.98 1.96
C SER A 64 5.07 -9.50 1.60
N ALA A 65 6.10 -8.67 1.78
CA ALA A 65 6.07 -7.22 1.54
C ALA A 65 7.38 -6.70 0.94
N GLU A 66 7.34 -5.56 0.25
CA GLU A 66 8.53 -4.89 -0.33
C GLU A 66 9.65 -4.67 0.69
N VAL A 67 9.30 -4.31 1.93
CA VAL A 67 10.26 -4.07 3.03
C VAL A 67 11.05 -5.34 3.40
N GLN A 68 10.43 -6.51 3.27
CA GLN A 68 11.02 -7.83 3.59
C GLN A 68 11.72 -8.49 2.40
N SER A 69 11.50 -7.97 1.18
CA SER A 69 12.07 -8.49 -0.05
C SER A 69 13.51 -8.01 -0.25
N ALA A 70 14.33 -8.81 -0.92
CA ALA A 70 15.71 -8.49 -1.26
C ALA A 70 16.01 -9.03 -2.66
N VAL A 71 16.14 -8.12 -3.63
CA VAL A 71 16.46 -8.41 -5.03
C VAL A 71 17.85 -7.90 -5.33
N ASP A 72 18.76 -8.79 -5.73
CA ASP A 72 20.14 -8.42 -6.02
C ASP A 72 20.25 -7.54 -7.27
N ARG A 73 21.31 -6.72 -7.36
CA ARG A 73 21.52 -5.84 -8.51
C ARG A 73 21.67 -6.59 -9.83
N THR A 74 22.31 -7.77 -9.79
CA THR A 74 22.48 -8.64 -10.94
C THR A 74 21.13 -9.18 -11.41
N GLN A 75 20.29 -9.63 -10.48
CA GLN A 75 18.93 -10.10 -10.76
C GLN A 75 18.07 -8.97 -11.34
N ALA A 76 18.09 -7.79 -10.72
CA ALA A 76 17.36 -6.62 -11.23
C ALA A 76 17.80 -6.22 -12.64
N SER A 77 19.08 -6.37 -12.97
CA SER A 77 19.60 -6.11 -14.32
C SER A 77 19.14 -7.17 -15.34
N LEU A 78 19.05 -8.45 -14.93
CA LEU A 78 18.47 -9.52 -15.77
C LEU A 78 16.98 -9.31 -16.05
N LEU A 79 16.24 -8.72 -15.10
CA LEU A 79 14.83 -8.38 -15.30
C LEU A 79 14.65 -7.21 -16.28
N GLU A 80 15.57 -6.25 -16.29
CA GLU A 80 15.56 -5.09 -17.20
C GLU A 80 15.77 -5.49 -18.67
N THR A 81 16.48 -6.58 -18.92
CA THR A 81 16.75 -7.09 -20.27
C THR A 81 15.66 -8.02 -20.81
N GLN A 82 14.54 -8.19 -20.10
CA GLN A 82 13.48 -9.11 -20.53
C GLN A 82 12.65 -8.52 -21.67
N PRO A 83 12.28 -9.32 -22.69
CA PRO A 83 11.52 -8.86 -23.84
C PRO A 83 10.09 -8.43 -23.49
N GLU A 84 9.53 -8.90 -22.37
CA GLU A 84 8.18 -8.54 -21.94
C GLU A 84 8.06 -7.12 -21.37
N VAL A 85 9.19 -6.47 -21.04
CA VAL A 85 9.20 -5.11 -20.50
C VAL A 85 8.81 -4.14 -21.61
N ALA A 86 7.76 -3.36 -21.37
CA ALA A 86 7.33 -2.32 -22.30
C ALA A 86 8.42 -1.28 -22.50
N ILE A 87 8.60 -0.82 -23.73
CA ILE A 87 9.49 0.29 -24.06
C ILE A 87 8.69 1.59 -24.01
N GLY A 88 9.24 2.57 -23.30
CA GLY A 88 8.66 3.91 -23.17
C GLY A 88 8.82 4.75 -24.43
N PRO A 89 8.19 5.93 -24.49
CA PRO A 89 8.27 6.84 -25.65
C PRO A 89 9.69 7.29 -26.01
N ASP A 90 10.62 7.20 -25.06
CA ASP A 90 12.02 7.57 -25.21
C ASP A 90 12.94 6.38 -25.55
N GLY A 91 12.36 5.24 -25.92
CA GLY A 91 13.11 4.05 -26.35
C GLY A 91 13.76 3.27 -25.22
N ARG A 92 13.45 3.58 -23.95
CA ARG A 92 14.00 2.89 -22.77
C ARG A 92 12.98 1.96 -22.11
N PRO A 93 13.41 0.88 -21.44
CA PRO A 93 12.51 -0.01 -20.71
C PRO A 93 11.73 0.75 -19.62
N LEU A 94 10.41 0.51 -19.53
CA LEU A 94 9.55 0.97 -18.45
C LEU A 94 9.69 0.04 -17.25
N LEU A 95 10.84 0.15 -16.59
CA LEU A 95 11.20 -0.60 -15.40
C LEU A 95 11.77 0.34 -14.33
N ALA A 96 11.36 0.13 -13.09
CA ALA A 96 11.87 0.79 -11.91
C ALA A 96 12.42 -0.24 -10.92
N LYS A 97 13.61 0.05 -10.40
CA LYS A 97 14.25 -0.71 -9.31
C LYS A 97 14.05 0.13 -8.06
N GLU A 98 13.34 -0.41 -7.09
CA GLU A 98 12.90 0.36 -5.93
C GLU A 98 13.44 -0.23 -4.64
N SER A 99 13.81 0.65 -3.71
CA SER A 99 14.23 0.29 -2.37
C SER A 99 13.19 0.78 -1.38
N VAL A 100 12.77 -0.03 -0.42
CA VAL A 100 11.74 0.36 0.53
C VAL A 100 12.27 0.13 1.94
N VAL A 101 12.29 1.21 2.72
CA VAL A 101 12.73 1.21 4.12
C VAL A 101 11.71 1.92 4.99
N LEU A 102 11.73 1.62 6.29
CA LEU A 102 10.86 2.28 7.26
C LEU A 102 11.70 3.22 8.11
N ILE A 103 11.19 4.44 8.32
CA ILE A 103 11.76 5.40 9.26
C ILE A 103 10.71 5.79 10.29
N SER A 104 11.18 6.21 11.46
CA SER A 104 10.32 6.68 12.53
C SER A 104 10.26 8.20 12.51
N LEU A 105 9.08 8.77 12.26
CA LEU A 105 8.87 10.22 12.26
C LEU A 105 7.91 10.66 13.37
N PRO A 106 8.21 11.78 14.07
CA PRO A 106 7.28 12.37 15.02
C PRO A 106 6.15 13.11 14.28
N LYS A 107 4.93 12.99 14.81
CA LYS A 107 3.78 13.76 14.31
C LYS A 107 3.94 15.26 14.60
N ARG A 108 3.39 16.12 13.73
CA ARG A 108 3.41 17.58 13.91
C ARG A 108 2.74 18.01 15.21
N ASP A 109 1.56 17.46 15.47
CA ASP A 109 0.71 17.85 16.60
C ASP A 109 1.22 17.36 17.96
N ASN A 110 1.89 16.21 17.97
CA ASN A 110 2.42 15.61 19.19
C ASN A 110 3.80 14.99 18.94
N PRO A 111 4.89 15.68 19.33
CA PRO A 111 6.25 15.18 19.15
C PRO A 111 6.56 13.86 19.87
N LYS A 112 5.81 13.51 20.91
CA LYS A 112 5.95 12.22 21.62
C LYS A 112 5.30 11.06 20.85
N SER A 113 4.42 11.37 19.89
CA SER A 113 3.79 10.37 19.02
C SER A 113 4.67 10.14 17.80
N ILE A 114 5.38 9.02 17.79
CA ILE A 114 6.22 8.58 16.68
C ILE A 114 5.42 7.56 15.86
N SER A 115 5.52 7.60 14.54
CA SER A 115 4.94 6.58 13.66
C SER A 115 5.91 6.18 12.56
N ASN A 116 5.78 4.94 12.10
CA ASN A 116 6.59 4.43 10.99
C ASN A 116 6.06 5.00 9.68
N VAL A 117 6.98 5.57 8.90
CA VAL A 117 6.74 6.12 7.57
C VAL A 117 7.60 5.36 6.58
N VAL A 118 6.99 5.01 5.45
CA VAL A 118 7.68 4.33 4.35
C VAL A 118 8.50 5.35 3.57
N VAL A 119 9.78 5.06 3.41
CA VAL A 119 10.67 5.78 2.50
C VAL A 119 10.97 4.86 1.32
N ARG A 120 10.62 5.34 0.12
CA ARG A 120 10.79 4.65 -1.14
C ARG A 120 11.92 5.28 -1.95
N GLY A 121 12.92 4.48 -2.23
CA GLY A 121 13.90 4.68 -3.28
C GLY A 121 13.26 4.45 -4.63
N ILE A 122 13.19 5.51 -5.42
CA ILE A 122 12.68 5.51 -6.78
C ILE A 122 13.82 5.62 -7.79
N GLY A 123 13.54 5.16 -9.02
CA GLY A 123 14.35 5.45 -10.19
C GLY A 123 13.62 6.39 -11.15
N ASP A 124 14.27 6.76 -12.26
CA ASP A 124 13.75 7.69 -13.26
C ASP A 124 12.35 7.31 -13.79
N ARG A 125 12.04 6.01 -13.83
CA ARG A 125 10.80 5.46 -14.40
C ARG A 125 9.71 5.17 -13.37
N SER A 126 10.00 5.30 -12.08
CA SER A 126 9.02 4.99 -11.02
C SER A 126 7.73 5.81 -11.13
N LEU A 127 7.83 7.08 -11.55
CA LEU A 127 6.65 7.93 -11.76
C LEU A 127 5.91 7.60 -13.04
N ALA A 128 6.62 7.27 -14.12
CA ALA A 128 6.00 6.90 -15.39
C ALA A 128 5.14 5.62 -15.25
N LEU A 129 5.55 4.72 -14.35
CA LEU A 129 4.80 3.51 -14.00
C LEU A 129 3.56 3.80 -13.13
N ARG A 130 3.45 5.00 -12.55
CA ARG A 130 2.40 5.39 -11.59
C ARG A 130 1.76 6.73 -11.96
N PRO A 131 0.93 6.77 -13.01
CA PRO A 131 0.28 8.01 -13.47
C PRO A 131 -0.65 8.64 -12.42
N GLY A 132 -1.06 7.89 -11.40
CA GLY A 132 -1.84 8.41 -10.27
C GLY A 132 -1.03 9.31 -9.32
N VAL A 133 0.31 9.28 -9.39
CA VAL A 133 1.19 10.11 -8.57
C VAL A 133 1.53 11.39 -9.31
N LYS A 134 1.10 12.52 -8.78
CA LYS A 134 1.26 13.84 -9.38
C LYS A 134 2.00 14.76 -8.43
N LEU A 135 3.08 15.37 -8.91
CA LEU A 135 3.76 16.43 -8.17
C LEU A 135 2.84 17.65 -8.08
N ILE A 136 2.54 18.11 -6.86
CA ILE A 136 1.64 19.25 -6.61
C ILE A 136 2.41 20.52 -6.24
N ARG A 137 3.60 20.39 -5.63
CA ARG A 137 4.45 21.53 -5.24
C ARG A 137 5.93 21.17 -5.33
N GLY A 138 6.77 22.16 -5.60
CA GLY A 138 8.22 21.99 -5.67
C GLY A 138 8.67 21.28 -6.96
N ARG A 139 9.63 20.36 -6.83
CA ARG A 139 10.21 19.62 -7.97
C ARG A 139 10.54 18.18 -7.59
N MET A 140 10.87 17.39 -8.59
CA MET A 140 11.43 16.05 -8.40
C MET A 140 12.79 16.11 -7.68
N PRO A 141 13.11 15.13 -6.82
CA PRO A 141 14.46 14.93 -6.30
C PRO A 141 15.45 14.72 -7.44
N ARG A 142 16.62 15.35 -7.35
CA ARG A 142 17.70 15.12 -8.32
C ARG A 142 18.47 13.84 -7.96
N PRO A 143 18.73 12.95 -8.93
CA PRO A 143 19.54 11.76 -8.70
C PRO A 143 20.90 12.11 -8.10
N GLY A 144 21.34 11.29 -7.14
CA GLY A 144 22.64 11.48 -6.47
C GLY A 144 22.70 12.55 -5.38
N LEU A 145 21.65 13.36 -5.19
CA LEU A 145 21.60 14.34 -4.10
C LEU A 145 20.75 13.83 -2.92
N PRO A 146 20.99 14.32 -1.68
CA PRO A 146 20.18 13.99 -0.51
C PRO A 146 18.86 14.78 -0.51
N GLU A 147 18.09 14.60 -1.57
CA GLU A 147 16.80 15.24 -1.80
C GLU A 147 15.70 14.19 -1.75
N VAL A 148 14.56 14.55 -1.17
CA VAL A 148 13.35 13.71 -1.14
C VAL A 148 12.13 14.54 -1.49
N MET A 149 11.05 13.86 -1.86
CA MET A 149 9.73 14.45 -1.96
C MET A 149 8.76 13.70 -1.05
N ALA A 150 7.83 14.41 -0.43
CA ALA A 150 6.89 13.83 0.51
C ALA A 150 5.49 13.71 -0.12
N GLY A 151 4.77 12.64 0.21
CA GLY A 151 3.34 12.56 -0.08
C GLY A 151 2.58 13.63 0.71
N GLN A 152 1.46 14.11 0.18
CA GLN A 152 0.66 15.16 0.81
C GLN A 152 0.31 14.87 2.28
N LYS A 153 -0.07 13.63 2.61
CA LYS A 153 -0.40 13.24 4.00
C LYS A 153 0.84 13.26 4.90
N ILE A 154 2.03 13.02 4.36
CA ILE A 154 3.28 13.14 5.12
C ILE A 154 3.61 14.61 5.42
N ALA A 155 3.52 15.45 4.39
CA ALA A 155 3.76 16.89 4.54
C ALA A 155 2.85 17.52 5.60
N GLU A 156 1.57 17.13 5.64
CA GLU A 156 0.59 17.64 6.59
C GLU A 156 0.76 17.09 8.01
N ARG A 157 1.13 15.81 8.18
CA ARG A 157 1.04 15.12 9.49
C ARG A 157 2.35 14.98 10.24
N PHE A 158 3.49 15.04 9.56
CA PHE A 158 4.80 14.74 10.16
C PHE A 158 5.76 15.94 10.14
N ARG A 159 6.50 16.12 11.24
CA ARG A 159 7.53 17.19 11.32
C ARG A 159 8.68 16.87 10.37
N GLY A 160 9.16 17.87 9.65
CA GLY A 160 10.25 17.71 8.69
C GLY A 160 9.77 17.26 7.31
N GLY A 161 8.51 16.81 7.16
CA GLY A 161 7.97 16.31 5.90
C GLY A 161 7.46 17.40 4.94
N GLY A 162 7.48 18.67 5.35
CA GLY A 162 6.97 19.79 4.54
C GLY A 162 7.98 20.25 3.49
N LEU A 163 7.51 20.92 2.44
CA LEU A 163 8.39 21.49 1.40
C LEU A 163 9.41 22.46 2.01
N GLY A 164 10.69 22.25 1.71
CA GLY A 164 11.81 23.03 2.24
C GLY A 164 12.28 22.61 3.64
N GLU A 165 11.57 21.70 4.30
CA GLU A 165 12.01 21.14 5.58
C GLU A 165 13.04 20.02 5.38
N THR A 166 13.69 19.62 6.48
CA THR A 166 14.74 18.61 6.49
C THR A 166 14.34 17.42 7.35
N LEU A 167 14.56 16.22 6.83
CA LEU A 167 14.39 14.95 7.54
C LEU A 167 15.75 14.32 7.81
N ARG A 168 15.96 13.82 9.02
CA ARG A 168 17.20 13.12 9.38
C ARG A 168 16.95 11.62 9.53
N PHE A 169 17.53 10.83 8.64
CA PHE A 169 17.47 9.36 8.69
C PHE A 169 18.63 8.74 7.90
N GLY A 170 18.99 7.48 8.21
CA GLY A 170 20.13 6.82 7.57
C GLY A 170 21.45 7.57 7.82
N MET A 171 21.61 8.18 9.00
CA MET A 171 22.74 9.04 9.38
C MET A 171 23.00 10.23 8.42
N ARG A 172 21.97 10.68 7.70
CA ARG A 172 22.04 11.77 6.74
C ARG A 172 20.84 12.70 6.87
N ASP A 173 21.05 13.95 6.50
CA ASP A 173 20.01 14.97 6.42
C ASP A 173 19.51 15.05 4.97
N TRP A 174 18.19 14.98 4.79
CA TRP A 174 17.50 14.94 3.52
C TRP A 174 16.58 16.15 3.39
N THR A 175 16.71 16.89 2.30
CA THR A 175 15.86 18.07 2.07
C THR A 175 14.61 17.69 1.30
N VAL A 176 13.44 18.09 1.79
CA VAL A 176 12.17 17.91 1.07
C VAL A 176 12.06 18.97 -0.02
N VAL A 177 12.25 18.57 -1.28
CA VAL A 177 12.25 19.47 -2.45
C VAL A 177 10.94 19.44 -3.25
N GLY A 178 10.04 18.52 -2.91
CA GLY A 178 8.76 18.37 -3.59
C GLY A 178 7.69 17.78 -2.67
N VAL A 179 6.43 18.05 -3.01
CA VAL A 179 5.27 17.38 -2.43
C VAL A 179 4.43 16.82 -3.56
N PHE A 180 4.04 15.56 -3.46
CA PHE A 180 3.19 14.89 -4.44
C PHE A 180 1.86 14.45 -3.83
N ASP A 181 0.83 14.41 -4.66
CA ASP A 181 -0.46 13.81 -4.35
C ASP A 181 -0.61 12.50 -5.14
N ALA A 182 -1.14 11.50 -4.48
CA ALA A 182 -1.42 10.18 -5.06
C ALA A 182 -2.89 9.77 -4.81
N GLY A 183 -3.77 10.73 -4.53
CA GLY A 183 -5.16 10.49 -4.21
C GLY A 183 -5.33 9.64 -2.95
N ASN A 184 -6.29 8.72 -2.99
CA ASN A 184 -6.60 7.85 -1.84
C ASN A 184 -5.72 6.58 -1.76
N THR A 185 -4.57 6.57 -2.44
CA THR A 185 -3.64 5.43 -2.44
C THR A 185 -2.66 5.48 -1.27
N GLY A 186 -2.01 4.35 -0.99
CA GLY A 186 -0.95 4.25 0.03
C GLY A 186 0.22 5.21 -0.21
N PHE A 187 0.53 5.51 -1.48
CA PHE A 187 1.65 6.38 -1.88
C PHE A 187 1.53 7.80 -1.31
N SER A 188 0.31 8.29 -1.06
CA SER A 188 0.08 9.61 -0.44
C SER A 188 0.70 9.76 0.97
N SER A 189 1.06 8.63 1.61
CA SER A 189 1.68 8.54 2.93
C SER A 189 3.13 8.03 2.89
N GLU A 190 3.83 8.21 1.77
CA GLU A 190 5.24 7.82 1.61
C GLU A 190 6.17 9.03 1.41
N ILE A 191 7.46 8.81 1.57
CA ILE A 191 8.53 9.75 1.20
C ILE A 191 9.35 9.11 0.09
N TRP A 192 9.54 9.80 -1.03
CA TRP A 192 10.26 9.27 -2.19
C TRP A 192 11.60 9.98 -2.38
N GLY A 193 12.66 9.22 -2.60
CA GLY A 193 14.01 9.73 -2.84
C GLY A 193 14.78 8.85 -3.83
N ASP A 194 16.00 9.22 -4.15
CA ASP A 194 16.84 8.41 -5.05
C ASP A 194 17.16 7.03 -4.44
N ALA A 195 16.93 5.96 -5.21
CA ALA A 195 17.12 4.59 -4.73
C ALA A 195 18.58 4.28 -4.36
N GLU A 196 19.56 4.78 -5.11
CA GLU A 196 20.97 4.55 -4.85
C GLU A 196 21.43 5.28 -3.59
N GLN A 197 21.01 6.54 -3.41
CA GLN A 197 21.29 7.31 -2.19
C GLN A 197 20.67 6.66 -0.96
N LEU A 198 19.43 6.17 -1.06
CA LEU A 198 18.76 5.51 0.06
C LEU A 198 19.41 4.17 0.41
N MET A 199 19.73 3.36 -0.59
CA MET A 199 20.49 2.12 -0.39
C MET A 199 21.82 2.39 0.32
N GLN A 200 22.56 3.41 -0.12
CA GLN A 200 23.82 3.80 0.52
C GLN A 200 23.63 4.24 1.97
N ALA A 201 22.64 5.10 2.25
CA ALA A 201 22.38 5.63 3.59
C ALA A 201 21.97 4.55 4.60
N PHE A 202 21.24 3.52 4.15
CA PHE A 202 20.84 2.38 4.97
C PHE A 202 21.80 1.18 4.89
N ARG A 203 22.95 1.34 4.21
CA ARG A 203 23.96 0.27 3.98
C ARG A 203 23.33 -1.00 3.39
N ARG A 204 22.37 -0.83 2.49
CA ARG A 204 21.59 -1.89 1.85
C ARG A 204 22.04 -2.06 0.40
N GLY A 205 22.66 -3.19 0.08
CA GLY A 205 23.18 -3.48 -1.27
C GLY A 205 22.15 -4.01 -2.27
N VAL A 206 20.89 -4.18 -1.85
CA VAL A 206 19.82 -4.89 -2.58
C VAL A 206 18.58 -4.04 -2.72
N TYR A 207 17.86 -4.21 -3.83
CA TYR A 207 16.56 -3.61 -4.06
C TYR A 207 15.48 -4.33 -3.24
N SER A 208 14.39 -3.64 -2.96
CA SER A 208 13.19 -4.22 -2.34
C SER A 208 12.27 -4.82 -3.38
N ALA A 209 12.09 -4.14 -4.50
CA ALA A 209 11.21 -4.59 -5.57
C ALA A 209 11.71 -4.12 -6.93
N VAL A 210 11.33 -4.87 -7.96
CA VAL A 210 11.46 -4.44 -9.35
C VAL A 210 10.06 -4.36 -9.93
N ILE A 211 9.71 -3.21 -10.48
CA ILE A 211 8.37 -2.93 -11.00
C ILE A 211 8.51 -2.54 -12.44
N PHE A 212 7.70 -3.12 -13.31
CA PHE A 212 7.74 -2.80 -14.73
C PHE A 212 6.37 -2.97 -15.37
N LYS A 213 6.16 -2.28 -16.48
CA LYS A 213 4.94 -2.38 -17.30
C LYS A 213 5.16 -3.44 -18.37
N PHE A 214 4.18 -4.33 -18.58
CA PHE A 214 4.23 -5.28 -19.69
C PHE A 214 3.92 -4.61 -21.02
N GLN A 215 4.60 -5.05 -22.09
CA GLN A 215 4.19 -4.73 -23.46
C GLN A 215 2.82 -5.34 -23.78
N ASP A 216 2.65 -6.61 -23.44
CA ASP A 216 1.39 -7.34 -23.52
C ASP A 216 1.06 -7.94 -22.15
N PRO A 217 0.05 -7.39 -21.43
CA PRO A 217 -0.36 -7.90 -20.12
C PRO A 217 -0.80 -9.37 -20.13
N SER A 218 -1.13 -9.96 -21.29
CA SER A 218 -1.51 -11.37 -21.41
C SER A 218 -0.34 -12.33 -21.17
N GLN A 219 0.91 -11.86 -21.36
CA GLN A 219 2.13 -12.65 -21.19
C GLN A 219 2.52 -12.90 -19.72
N PHE A 220 1.86 -12.22 -18.78
CA PHE A 220 2.18 -12.33 -17.35
C PHE A 220 2.24 -13.78 -16.81
N PRO A 221 1.30 -14.70 -17.12
CA PRO A 221 1.37 -16.06 -16.60
C PRO A 221 2.62 -16.81 -17.07
N LEU A 222 2.99 -16.66 -18.34
CA LEU A 222 4.18 -17.29 -18.91
C LEU A 222 5.47 -16.69 -18.29
N TYR A 223 5.52 -15.36 -18.20
CA TYR A 223 6.61 -14.65 -17.54
C TYR A 223 6.79 -15.12 -16.08
N ARG A 224 5.68 -15.19 -15.33
CA ARG A 224 5.69 -15.65 -13.94
C ARG A 224 6.28 -17.05 -13.81
N SER A 225 5.79 -18.01 -14.58
CA SER A 225 6.29 -19.39 -14.55
C SER A 225 7.79 -19.46 -14.89
N ARG A 226 8.26 -18.65 -15.85
CA ARG A 226 9.67 -18.60 -16.24
C ARG A 226 10.57 -18.05 -15.14
N ILE A 227 10.19 -16.93 -14.51
CA ILE A 227 10.97 -16.30 -13.45
C ILE A 227 10.98 -17.16 -12.18
N GLU A 228 9.86 -17.76 -11.81
CA GLU A 228 9.75 -18.60 -10.61
C GLU A 228 10.46 -19.95 -10.74
N ALA A 229 10.63 -20.44 -11.98
CA ALA A 229 11.37 -21.66 -12.28
C ALA A 229 12.89 -21.44 -12.41
N ASP A 230 13.35 -20.21 -12.66
CA ASP A 230 14.78 -19.92 -12.78
C ASP A 230 15.47 -19.93 -11.40
N PRO A 231 16.36 -20.92 -11.12
CA PRO A 231 17.04 -21.01 -9.83
C PRO A 231 17.98 -19.83 -9.53
N ARG A 232 18.40 -19.08 -10.56
CA ARG A 232 19.29 -17.92 -10.42
C ARG A 232 18.57 -16.70 -9.86
N LEU A 233 17.26 -16.62 -10.10
CA LEU A 233 16.46 -15.48 -9.69
C LEU A 233 15.87 -15.72 -8.29
N ASN A 234 15.31 -16.89 -8.00
CA ASN A 234 14.62 -17.12 -6.71
C ASN A 234 13.67 -15.95 -6.36
N LEU A 235 12.99 -15.43 -7.39
CA LEU A 235 12.06 -14.31 -7.34
C LEU A 235 10.64 -14.81 -7.56
N GLU A 236 9.67 -14.00 -7.15
CA GLU A 236 8.25 -14.21 -7.39
C GLU A 236 7.69 -12.97 -8.09
N ALA A 237 6.89 -13.18 -9.14
CA ALA A 237 6.26 -12.11 -9.90
C ALA A 237 4.75 -12.08 -9.61
N LYS A 238 4.26 -10.90 -9.22
CA LYS A 238 2.84 -10.65 -8.96
C LYS A 238 2.37 -9.49 -9.82
N ARG A 239 1.09 -9.50 -10.24
CA ARG A 239 0.48 -8.28 -10.78
C ARG A 239 0.38 -7.25 -9.67
N GLU A 240 0.63 -5.98 -9.97
CA GLU A 240 0.68 -4.92 -8.96
C GLU A 240 -0.65 -4.79 -8.20
N ASN A 241 -1.78 -4.84 -8.91
CA ASN A 241 -3.11 -4.82 -8.30
C ASN A 241 -3.35 -6.02 -7.34
N ARG A 242 -2.86 -7.21 -7.68
CA ARG A 242 -2.95 -8.40 -6.83
C ARG A 242 -2.03 -8.30 -5.63
N TYR A 243 -0.81 -7.81 -5.82
CA TYR A 243 0.14 -7.58 -4.73
C TYR A 243 -0.44 -6.65 -3.65
N TYR A 244 -0.99 -5.50 -4.05
CA TYR A 244 -1.61 -4.57 -3.08
C TYR A 244 -2.94 -5.10 -2.51
N ALA A 245 -3.71 -5.87 -3.28
CA ALA A 245 -4.90 -6.55 -2.75
C ALA A 245 -4.54 -7.58 -1.66
N GLU A 246 -3.49 -8.37 -1.86
CA GLU A 246 -3.03 -9.38 -0.88
C GLU A 246 -2.57 -8.75 0.45
N GLN A 247 -1.93 -7.58 0.42
CA GLN A 247 -1.61 -6.82 1.64
C GLN A 247 -2.87 -6.50 2.46
N SER A 248 -3.99 -6.28 1.77
CA SER A 248 -5.28 -5.95 2.38
C SER A 248 -6.03 -7.19 2.85
N GLU A 249 -5.87 -8.32 2.16
CA GLU A 249 -6.57 -9.56 2.46
C GLU A 249 -6.26 -10.09 3.86
N VAL A 250 -5.03 -9.92 4.37
CA VAL A 250 -4.69 -10.35 5.74
C VAL A 250 -5.52 -9.58 6.77
N MET A 251 -5.63 -8.26 6.62
CA MET A 251 -6.44 -7.43 7.50
C MET A 251 -7.94 -7.69 7.29
N ALA A 252 -8.39 -7.84 6.04
CA ALA A 252 -9.78 -8.12 5.73
C ALA A 252 -10.20 -9.51 6.24
N LYS A 253 -9.35 -10.54 6.14
CA LYS A 253 -9.57 -11.87 6.72
C LYS A 253 -9.61 -11.81 8.24
N PHE A 254 -8.71 -11.06 8.89
CA PHE A 254 -8.76 -10.86 10.34
C PHE A 254 -10.08 -10.23 10.78
N LEU A 255 -10.50 -9.14 10.12
CA LEU A 255 -11.78 -8.49 10.37
C LEU A 255 -12.98 -9.40 10.08
N SER A 256 -12.90 -10.21 9.03
CA SER A 256 -13.96 -11.16 8.65
C SER A 256 -14.08 -12.31 9.65
N ILE A 257 -12.96 -12.84 10.16
CA ILE A 257 -12.94 -13.86 11.21
C ILE A 257 -13.53 -13.28 12.50
N LEU A 258 -13.10 -12.09 12.92
CA LEU A 258 -13.69 -11.41 14.08
C LEU A 258 -15.19 -11.18 13.90
N GLY A 259 -15.61 -10.71 12.73
CA GLY A 259 -17.02 -10.52 12.38
C GLY A 259 -17.80 -11.83 12.44
N LEU A 260 -17.27 -12.92 11.87
CA LEU A 260 -17.90 -14.24 11.89
C LEU A 260 -17.97 -14.82 13.31
N SER A 261 -16.91 -14.67 14.11
CA SER A 261 -16.89 -15.07 15.52
C SER A 261 -17.93 -14.31 16.32
N LEU A 262 -18.05 -12.99 16.11
CA LEU A 262 -19.05 -12.15 16.75
C LEU A 262 -20.47 -12.61 16.36
N THR A 263 -20.71 -12.82 15.07
CA THR A 263 -21.99 -13.33 14.56
C THR A 263 -22.32 -14.70 15.13
N LEU A 264 -21.35 -15.61 15.25
CA LEU A 264 -21.55 -16.92 15.87
C LEU A 264 -21.90 -16.80 17.36
N ILE A 265 -21.21 -15.95 18.12
CA ILE A 265 -21.48 -15.72 19.55
C ILE A 265 -22.91 -15.20 19.76
N PHE A 266 -23.40 -14.32 18.87
CA PHE A 266 -24.74 -13.74 18.97
C PHE A 266 -25.83 -14.50 18.19
N SER A 267 -25.46 -15.56 17.47
CA SER A 267 -26.41 -16.46 16.80
C SER A 267 -26.94 -17.55 17.74
N PHE A 268 -26.34 -17.69 18.92
CA PHE A 268 -26.84 -18.48 20.05
C PHE A 268 -27.48 -17.54 21.09
#